data_AF-A0A920NWD9-F1
#
_entry.id   AF-A0A920NWD9-F1
#
_cell.length_a   1.000
_cell.length_b   1.000
_cell.length_c   1.000
_cell.angle_alpha   90.00
_cell.angle_beta   90.00
_cell.angle_gamma   90.00
#
_symmetry.space_group_name_H-M   'P 1'
#
loop_
_entity.id
_entity.type
_entity.pdbx_description
1 polymer ?
#
loop_
_entity_poly.entity_id
_entity_poly.type
_entity_poly.pdbx_seq_one_letter_code
_entity_poly.pdbx_strand_id
1 'polypeptide(L)'
;MEKKVYFETQGFMDVKAQKPLREDTIFRIASMTKPIASIALMMLWEEGYFQLTDPVSKFIPAFSKTKVKQPQMQVVRRGTC
;
A
#
# COMPACT_ATOMS: atom_id res chain seq x y z
N MET A 1 -15.19 -6.58 21.45
CA MET A 1 -16.35 -5.77 21.01
C MET A 1 -15.83 -4.41 20.61
N GLU A 2 -15.96 -4.06 19.33
CA GLU A 2 -15.60 -2.73 18.84
C GLU A 2 -16.75 -1.76 19.16
N LYS A 3 -16.45 -0.65 19.82
CA LYS A 3 -17.42 0.40 20.17
C LYS A 3 -16.99 1.70 19.51
N LYS A 4 -17.80 2.21 18.58
CA LYS A 4 -17.59 3.51 17.93
C LYS A 4 -17.76 4.62 18.96
N VAL A 5 -16.68 5.32 19.30
CA VAL A 5 -16.69 6.40 20.31
C VAL A 5 -17.12 7.74 19.71
N TYR A 6 -16.78 7.99 18.45
CA TYR A 6 -17.09 9.23 17.76
C TYR A 6 -17.33 9.00 16.27
N PHE A 7 -18.37 9.62 15.74
CA PHE A 7 -18.69 9.62 14.32
C PHE A 7 -19.70 10.71 13.99
N GLU A 8 -19.28 11.70 13.21
CA GLU A 8 -20.14 12.78 12.74
C GLU A 8 -19.71 13.20 11.33
N THR A 9 -20.66 13.68 10.54
CA THR A 9 -20.39 14.30 9.23
C THR A 9 -20.28 15.80 9.36
N GLN A 10 -19.27 16.41 8.73
CA GLN A 10 -19.06 17.85 8.76
C GLN A 10 -18.89 18.40 7.34
N GLY A 11 -19.51 19.55 7.07
CA GLY A 11 -19.39 20.26 5.80
C GLY A 11 -20.28 19.74 4.67
N PHE A 12 -19.86 19.99 3.43
CA PHE A 12 -20.62 19.74 2.22
C PHE A 12 -19.88 18.76 1.30
N MET A 13 -20.60 17.83 0.69
CA MET A 13 -20.04 16.99 -0.39
C MET A 13 -19.85 17.78 -1.69
N ASP A 14 -20.68 18.81 -1.90
CA ASP A 14 -20.59 19.75 -3.01
C ASP A 14 -20.91 21.15 -2.48
N VAL A 15 -19.89 22.00 -2.45
CA VAL A 15 -19.97 23.36 -1.94
C VAL A 15 -20.84 24.25 -2.82
N LYS A 16 -20.81 24.06 -4.15
CA LYS A 16 -21.56 24.92 -5.10
C LYS A 16 -23.05 24.60 -5.05
N ALA A 17 -23.38 23.32 -4.93
CA ALA A 17 -24.77 22.88 -4.81
C ALA A 17 -25.29 22.90 -3.36
N GLN A 18 -24.49 23.36 -2.39
CA GLN A 18 -24.78 23.34 -0.95
C GLN A 18 -25.30 21.97 -0.47
N LYS A 19 -24.76 20.88 -1.02
CA LYS A 19 -25.19 19.51 -0.66
C LYS A 19 -24.45 19.07 0.60
N PRO A 20 -25.15 18.84 1.72
CA PRO A 20 -24.51 18.41 2.95
C PRO A 20 -23.82 17.06 2.77
N LEU A 21 -22.73 16.85 3.51
CA LEU A 21 -22.04 15.56 3.52
C LEU A 21 -22.91 14.50 4.18
N ARG A 22 -22.95 13.30 3.60
CA ARG A 22 -23.63 12.13 4.15
C ARG A 22 -22.63 11.09 4.65
N GLU A 23 -23.05 10.28 5.60
CA GLU A 23 -22.23 9.20 6.19
C GLU A 23 -21.77 8.16 5.15
N ASP A 24 -22.54 7.99 4.08
CA ASP A 24 -22.32 7.04 2.99
C ASP A 24 -21.72 7.68 1.72
N THR A 25 -21.17 8.90 1.84
CA THR A 25 -20.56 9.59 0.70
C THR A 25 -19.36 8.81 0.17
N ILE A 26 -19.29 8.60 -1.15
CA ILE A 26 -18.17 7.91 -1.79
C ILE A 26 -16.97 8.87 -1.90
N PHE A 27 -15.86 8.49 -1.29
CA PHE A 27 -14.59 9.22 -1.36
C PHE A 27 -13.56 8.51 -2.22
N ARG A 28 -12.70 9.30 -2.86
CA ARG A 28 -11.47 8.80 -3.49
C ARG A 28 -10.40 8.63 -2.41
N ILE A 29 -10.21 7.39 -1.97
CA ILE A 29 -9.32 7.04 -0.85
C ILE A 29 -7.81 7.13 -1.19
N ALA A 30 -7.47 7.39 -2.46
CA ALA A 30 -6.11 7.61 -2.95
C ALA A 30 -5.09 6.57 -2.43
N SER A 31 -4.06 7.01 -1.72
CA SER A 31 -3.00 6.13 -1.22
C SER A 31 -3.47 5.06 -0.23
N MET A 32 -4.68 5.15 0.35
CA MET A 32 -5.24 4.08 1.18
C MET A 32 -5.55 2.80 0.37
N THR A 33 -5.47 2.84 -0.96
CA THR A 33 -5.48 1.62 -1.78
C THR A 33 -4.23 0.75 -1.55
N LYS A 34 -3.10 1.33 -1.14
CA LYS A 34 -1.84 0.61 -0.91
C LYS A 34 -1.97 -0.54 0.10
N PRO A 35 -2.46 -0.35 1.34
CA PRO A 35 -2.60 -1.45 2.28
C PRO A 35 -3.51 -2.56 1.77
N ILE A 36 -4.58 -2.23 1.04
CA ILE A 36 -5.47 -3.23 0.43
C ILE A 36 -4.71 -4.08 -0.59
N ALA A 37 -3.97 -3.44 -1.50
CA ALA A 37 -3.15 -4.13 -2.49
C ALA A 37 -2.00 -4.94 -1.85
N SER A 38 -1.39 -4.42 -0.78
CA SER A 38 -0.35 -5.13 -0.03
C SER A 38 -0.88 -6.40 0.62
N ILE A 39 -2.08 -6.36 1.23
CA ILE A 39 -2.70 -7.56 1.82
C ILE A 39 -3.02 -8.59 0.73
N ALA A 40 -3.57 -8.15 -0.41
CA ALA A 40 -3.81 -9.02 -1.56
C ALA A 40 -2.52 -9.73 -2.03
N LEU A 41 -1.41 -8.99 -2.05
CA LEU A 41 -0.10 -9.54 -2.39
C LEU A 41 0.42 -10.51 -1.32
N MET A 42 0.21 -10.24 -0.03
CA MET A 42 0.61 -11.15 1.05
C MET A 42 -0.18 -12.45 1.05
N MET A 43 -1.48 -12.42 0.73
CA MET A 43 -2.27 -13.66 0.58
C MET A 43 -1.70 -14.56 -0.52
N LEU A 44 -1.32 -13.98 -1.66
CA LEU A 44 -0.67 -14.72 -2.76
C LEU A 44 0.72 -15.25 -2.38
N TRP A 45 1.43 -14.57 -1.48
CA TRP A 45 2.70 -15.02 -0.94
C TRP A 45 2.52 -16.25 -0.03
N GLU A 46 1.50 -16.23 0.84
CA GLU A 46 1.15 -17.38 1.69
C GLU A 46 0.74 -18.61 0.87
N GLU A 47 0.06 -18.41 -0.26
CA GLU A 47 -0.31 -19.47 -1.20
C GLU A 47 0.88 -19.94 -2.08
N GLY A 48 2.05 -19.31 -1.97
CA GLY A 48 3.29 -19.74 -2.64
C GLY A 48 3.44 -19.33 -4.11
N TYR A 49 2.62 -18.40 -4.63
CA TYR A 49 2.69 -17.95 -6.02
C TYR A 49 3.98 -17.18 -6.37
N PHE A 50 4.57 -16.53 -5.37
CA PHE A 50 5.85 -15.84 -5.49
C PHE A 50 6.56 -15.82 -4.14
N GLN A 51 7.85 -15.52 -4.16
CA GLN A 51 8.63 -15.26 -2.95
C GLN A 51 9.03 -13.79 -2.88
N LEU A 52 9.17 -13.22 -1.68
CA LEU A 52 9.56 -11.82 -1.51
C LEU A 52 10.95 -11.49 -2.09
N THR A 53 11.78 -12.51 -2.28
CA THR A 53 13.10 -12.44 -2.92
C THR A 53 13.05 -12.66 -4.44
N ASP A 54 11.91 -13.04 -5.00
CA ASP A 54 11.79 -13.23 -6.46
C ASP A 54 12.01 -11.89 -7.17
N PRO A 55 12.80 -11.86 -8.25
CA PRO A 55 12.97 -10.64 -9.02
C PRO A 55 11.65 -10.30 -9.73
N VAL A 56 11.25 -9.02 -9.69
CA VAL A 56 10.03 -8.54 -10.35
C VAL A 56 10.02 -8.86 -11.86
N SER A 57 11.20 -8.96 -12.48
CA SER A 57 11.35 -9.33 -13.89
C SER A 57 10.80 -10.71 -14.25
N LYS A 58 10.62 -11.61 -13.26
CA LYS A 58 9.92 -12.91 -13.43
C LYS A 58 8.46 -12.73 -13.84
N PHE A 59 7.81 -11.68 -13.34
CA PHE A 59 6.39 -11.39 -13.60
C PHE A 59 6.20 -10.27 -14.63
N ILE A 60 7.11 -9.29 -14.64
CA ILE A 60 7.07 -8.14 -15.55
C ILE A 60 8.42 -8.00 -16.26
N PRO A 61 8.60 -8.61 -17.45
CA PRO A 61 9.89 -8.67 -18.15
C PRO A 61 10.53 -7.31 -18.45
N ALA A 62 9.73 -6.25 -18.54
CA ALA A 62 10.19 -4.87 -18.74
C ALA A 62 11.18 -4.39 -17.64
N PHE A 63 11.13 -4.98 -16.45
CA PHE A 63 12.04 -4.65 -15.35
C PHE A 63 13.38 -5.40 -15.38
N SER A 64 13.63 -6.25 -16.38
CA SER A 64 14.85 -7.08 -16.48
C SER A 64 16.17 -6.28 -16.49
N LYS A 65 16.16 -5.05 -17.01
CA LYS A 65 17.34 -4.18 -17.11
C LYS A 65 17.31 -3.00 -16.14
N THR A 66 16.34 -2.97 -15.22
CA THR A 66 16.19 -1.87 -14.27
C THR A 66 17.31 -1.90 -13.24
N LYS A 67 18.04 -0.78 -13.11
CA LYS A 67 19.12 -0.65 -12.12
C LYS A 67 18.52 -0.24 -10.78
N VAL A 68 18.87 -0.96 -9.72
CA VAL A 68 18.50 -0.60 -8.35
C VAL A 68 19.55 0.35 -7.79
N LYS A 69 19.13 1.47 -7.18
CA LYS A 69 20.03 2.34 -6.42
C LYS A 69 20.44 1.59 -5.16
N GLN A 70 21.69 1.12 -5.09
CA GLN A 70 22.19 0.51 -3.87
C GLN A 70 22.28 1.59 -2.77
N PRO A 71 21.66 1.38 -1.60
CA PRO A 71 21.91 2.24 -0.46
C PRO A 71 23.37 2.09 -0.06
N GLN A 72 24.06 3.21 0.19
CA GLN A 72 25.39 3.25 0.81
C GLN A 72 25.33 2.86 2.29
N MET A 73 24.63 1.78 2.63
CA MET A 73 24.84 1.10 3.89
C MET A 73 26.04 0.19 3.67
N GLN A 74 27.21 0.60 4.16
CA GLN A 74 28.30 -0.34 4.42
C GLN A 74 27.72 -1.43 5.30
N VAL A 75 27.53 -2.63 4.74
CA VAL A 75 27.51 -3.84 5.56
C VAL A 75 28.92 -3.91 6.12
N VAL A 76 29.12 -3.38 7.34
CA VAL A 76 30.30 -3.68 8.14
C VAL A 76 30.30 -5.20 8.25
N ARG A 77 31.07 -5.86 7.38
CA ARG A 77 31.40 -7.26 7.54
C ARG A 77 32.04 -7.33 8.90
N ARG A 78 31.31 -7.83 9.91
CA ARG A 78 31.93 -8.26 11.16
C ARG A 78 32.93 -9.32 10.74
N GLY A 79 34.19 -8.90 10.64
CA GLY A 79 35.31 -9.82 10.52
C GLY A 79 35.18 -10.76 11.69
N THR A 80 35.07 -12.04 11.37
CA THR A 80 35.44 -13.12 12.26
C THR A 80 36.86 -12.84 12.77
N CYS A 81 37.00 -12.55 14.07
CA CYS A 81 38.08 -13.14 14.83
C CYS A 81 37.51 -14.33 15.61
#